data_AF-A0A1X2GGD7-F1
#
_entry.id   AF-A0A1X2GGD7-F1
#
_cell.length_a   1.000
_cell.length_b   1.000
_cell.length_c   1.000
_cell.angle_alpha   90.00
_cell.angle_beta   90.00
_cell.angle_gamma   90.00
#
_symmetry.space_group_name_H-M   'P 1'
#
loop_
_entity.id
_entity.type
_entity.pdbx_description
1 polymer ?
#
loop_
_entity_poly.entity_id
_entity_poly.type
_entity_poly.pdbx_seq_one_letter_code
_entity_poly.pdbx_strand_id
1 'polypeptide(L)'
;MITLIGLMFMVVNVGLAAVYTPDMNGEGPSWIYFSFAAGIWLYSTFDNVDGKQARRTGTSSPLGELFDHGCDALNCSFAAVIQAAGVGVGHSVTAVMLYVIAMIGFYLSTAEEYHTGVLYLGYVNAPTEGVLLSCILCILSGIYGPGIYAKPVSYYVSIPWLPTALTSLSVATSLVGFILVMLIFTHAPVCFYAMYKACRKNNKPFVRTMLVQNMPIAVYSISLLTWVLSPFSSILSHKHFILYAITTGIVFGRMATKIILAHLTKSRFPRFTVLLLPLVAGSILSNLPRLPNFDPIFTPESEYRFVCAYFIFALLAYLRWAIVVINSFCSYLGINCLTIKKPKTM
;
A
#
# COMPACT_ATOMS: atom_id res chain seq x y z
N MET A 1 -20.03 -4.31 2.39
CA MET A 1 -20.43 -3.06 3.09
C MET A 1 -19.53 -2.77 4.26
N ILE A 2 -19.36 -3.71 5.21
CA ILE A 2 -18.45 -3.55 6.37
C ILE A 2 -17.04 -3.17 5.89
N THR A 3 -16.46 -3.94 4.96
CA THR A 3 -15.18 -3.63 4.31
C THR A 3 -15.09 -2.19 3.80
N LEU A 4 -16.11 -1.72 3.08
CA LEU A 4 -16.13 -0.39 2.48
C LEU A 4 -16.16 0.71 3.55
N ILE A 5 -16.95 0.51 4.61
CA ILE A 5 -17.00 1.45 5.74
C ILE A 5 -15.64 1.52 6.44
N GLY A 6 -14.98 0.36 6.62
CA GLY A 6 -13.60 0.29 7.11
C GLY A 6 -12.67 1.16 6.28
N LEU A 7 -12.65 0.96 4.96
CA LEU A 7 -11.82 1.74 4.03
C LEU A 7 -12.12 3.25 4.08
N MET A 8 -13.38 3.65 4.28
CA MET A 8 -13.75 5.07 4.36
C MET A 8 -13.09 5.79 5.56
N PHE A 9 -12.85 5.13 6.69
CA PHE A 9 -12.09 5.75 7.78
C PHE A 9 -10.67 6.14 7.36
N MET A 10 -10.03 5.30 6.53
CA MET A 10 -8.68 5.56 6.01
C MET A 10 -8.68 6.65 4.96
N VAL A 11 -9.69 6.70 4.08
CA VAL A 11 -9.88 7.80 3.12
C VAL A 11 -10.06 9.13 3.83
N VAL A 12 -10.91 9.16 4.87
CA VAL A 12 -11.13 10.36 5.70
C VAL A 12 -9.82 10.80 6.36
N ASN A 13 -9.06 9.88 6.97
CA ASN A 13 -7.79 10.22 7.59
C ASN A 13 -6.76 10.75 6.58
N VAL A 14 -6.72 10.23 5.34
CA VAL A 14 -5.82 10.77 4.30
C VAL A 14 -6.23 12.20 3.93
N GLY A 15 -7.54 12.46 3.81
CA GLY A 15 -8.06 13.81 3.59
C GLY A 15 -7.72 14.75 4.75
N LEU A 16 -7.85 14.27 5.99
CA LEU A 16 -7.45 15.00 7.19
C LEU A 16 -5.95 15.30 7.21
N ALA A 17 -5.10 14.34 6.83
CA ALA A 17 -3.67 14.56 6.70
C ALA A 17 -3.36 15.65 5.66
N ALA A 18 -3.99 15.59 4.48
CA ALA A 18 -3.80 16.57 3.42
C ALA A 18 -4.29 18.00 3.79
N VAL A 19 -5.18 18.14 4.76
CA VAL A 19 -5.71 19.45 5.20
C VAL A 19 -4.98 19.99 6.43
N TYR A 20 -4.78 19.16 7.45
CA TYR A 20 -4.29 19.60 8.76
C TYR A 20 -2.79 19.38 8.98
N THR A 21 -2.16 18.49 8.21
CA THR A 21 -0.70 18.27 8.25
C THR A 21 -0.16 17.96 6.84
N PRO A 22 -0.40 18.85 5.85
CA PRO A 22 -0.07 18.61 4.45
C PRO A 22 1.41 18.32 4.23
N ASP A 23 2.27 18.89 5.07
CA ASP A 23 3.73 18.78 5.01
C ASP A 23 4.25 17.45 5.59
N MET A 24 3.41 16.69 6.31
CA MET A 24 3.75 15.45 7.04
C MET A 24 4.97 15.56 7.97
N ASN A 25 5.39 16.78 8.34
CA ASN A 25 6.56 17.07 9.17
C ASN A 25 6.26 17.04 10.68
N GLY A 26 5.02 16.70 11.04
CA GLY A 26 4.56 16.64 12.43
C GLY A 26 3.99 17.94 12.97
N GLU A 27 3.86 18.97 12.13
CA GLU A 27 3.10 20.18 12.44
C GLU A 27 1.62 19.92 12.13
N GLY A 28 0.80 19.87 13.17
CA GLY A 28 -0.63 19.61 13.09
C GLY A 28 -1.26 19.60 14.49
N PRO A 29 -2.58 19.82 14.60
CA PRO A 29 -3.25 19.79 15.89
C PRO A 29 -3.23 18.37 16.47
N SER A 30 -2.88 18.22 17.75
CA SER A 30 -2.64 16.90 18.37
C SER A 30 -3.77 15.87 18.19
N TRP A 31 -5.03 16.32 18.10
CA TRP A 31 -6.17 15.44 17.88
C TRP A 31 -6.11 14.66 16.56
N ILE A 32 -5.41 15.18 15.56
CA ILE A 32 -5.28 14.53 14.25
C ILE A 32 -4.59 13.17 14.36
N TYR A 33 -3.60 13.06 15.24
CA TYR A 33 -2.86 11.82 15.45
C TYR A 33 -3.68 10.76 16.19
N PHE A 34 -4.56 11.19 17.11
CA PHE A 34 -5.56 10.29 17.70
C PHE A 34 -6.59 9.83 16.65
N SER A 35 -6.99 10.71 15.71
CA SER A 35 -7.85 10.33 14.58
C SER A 35 -7.17 9.30 13.67
N PHE A 36 -5.87 9.46 13.41
CA PHE A 36 -5.07 8.49 12.64
C PHE A 36 -5.08 7.11 13.29
N ALA A 37 -4.77 7.05 14.59
CA ALA A 37 -4.83 5.80 15.36
C ALA A 37 -6.23 5.17 15.33
N ALA A 38 -7.28 5.98 15.55
CA ALA A 38 -8.65 5.52 15.55
C ALA A 38 -9.06 4.95 14.18
N GLY A 39 -8.74 5.62 13.07
CA GLY A 39 -9.09 5.14 11.74
C GLY A 39 -8.33 3.89 11.33
N ILE A 40 -7.04 3.76 11.69
CA ILE A 40 -6.26 2.53 11.47
C ILE A 40 -6.90 1.37 12.26
N TRP A 41 -7.24 1.60 13.53
CA TRP A 41 -7.87 0.58 14.37
C TRP A 41 -9.26 0.18 13.87
N LEU A 42 -10.07 1.16 13.47
CA LEU A 42 -11.40 0.92 12.92
C LEU A 42 -11.33 0.18 11.58
N TYR A 43 -10.40 0.54 10.69
CA TYR A 43 -10.16 -0.21 9.46
C TYR A 43 -9.88 -1.68 9.77
N SER A 44 -8.87 -1.93 10.61
CA SER A 44 -8.47 -3.29 10.99
C SER A 44 -9.62 -4.06 11.64
N THR A 45 -10.43 -3.41 12.46
CA THR A 45 -11.58 -4.04 13.10
C THR A 45 -12.63 -4.44 12.07
N PHE A 46 -12.97 -3.55 11.13
CA PHE A 46 -14.02 -3.80 10.13
C PHE A 46 -13.60 -4.87 9.13
N ASP A 47 -12.35 -4.81 8.67
CA ASP A 47 -11.66 -5.84 7.89
C ASP A 47 -11.78 -7.22 8.57
N ASN A 48 -11.38 -7.35 9.84
CA ASN A 48 -11.43 -8.63 10.54
C ASN A 48 -12.85 -9.15 10.89
N VAL A 49 -13.87 -8.29 10.82
CA VAL A 49 -15.26 -8.62 11.15
C VAL A 49 -16.07 -9.00 9.92
N ASP A 50 -15.71 -8.55 8.73
CA ASP A 50 -16.55 -8.72 7.54
C ASP A 50 -16.74 -10.20 7.14
N GLY A 51 -15.67 -10.99 7.15
CA GLY A 51 -15.69 -12.41 6.81
C GLY A 51 -16.33 -13.24 7.92
N LYS A 52 -16.17 -12.82 9.18
CA LYS A 52 -16.90 -13.42 10.33
C LYS A 52 -18.39 -13.21 10.16
N GLN A 53 -18.80 -11.99 9.80
CA GLN A 53 -20.20 -11.67 9.56
C GLN A 53 -20.73 -12.43 8.33
N ALA A 54 -19.97 -12.49 7.23
CA ALA A 54 -20.36 -13.22 6.03
C ALA A 54 -20.58 -14.72 6.31
N ARG A 55 -19.72 -15.35 7.12
CA ARG A 55 -19.92 -16.74 7.57
C ARG A 55 -21.16 -16.88 8.45
N ARG A 56 -21.36 -15.96 9.41
CA ARG A 56 -22.54 -15.96 10.29
C ARG A 56 -23.85 -15.83 9.52
N THR A 57 -23.88 -15.02 8.46
CA THR A 57 -25.08 -14.80 7.64
C THR A 57 -25.21 -15.76 6.45
N GLY A 58 -24.24 -16.66 6.24
CA GLY A 58 -24.24 -17.58 5.09
C GLY A 58 -24.05 -16.88 3.74
N THR A 59 -23.37 -15.73 3.72
CA THR A 59 -23.18 -14.88 2.52
C THR A 59 -21.73 -14.79 2.05
N SER A 60 -20.87 -15.73 2.46
CA SER A 60 -19.50 -15.82 1.94
C SER A 60 -19.50 -16.05 0.42
N SER A 61 -18.65 -15.34 -0.31
CA SER A 61 -18.55 -15.46 -1.77
C SER A 61 -17.16 -15.04 -2.29
N PRO A 62 -16.75 -15.51 -3.48
CA PRO A 62 -15.56 -15.00 -4.17
C PRO A 62 -15.56 -13.48 -4.38
N LEU A 63 -16.74 -12.88 -4.58
CA LEU A 63 -16.86 -11.42 -4.67
C LEU A 63 -16.51 -10.75 -3.34
N GLY A 64 -16.92 -11.34 -2.21
CA GLY A 64 -16.57 -10.86 -0.88
C GLY A 64 -15.06 -10.82 -0.70
N GLU A 65 -14.37 -11.93 -0.98
CA GLU A 65 -12.90 -12.03 -0.91
C GLU A 65 -12.20 -11.04 -1.85
N LEU A 66 -12.68 -10.90 -3.10
CA LEU A 66 -12.13 -9.92 -4.05
C LEU A 66 -12.29 -8.47 -3.56
N PHE A 67 -13.44 -8.16 -2.98
CA PHE A 67 -13.75 -6.82 -2.50
C PHE A 67 -12.93 -6.48 -1.25
N ASP A 68 -12.80 -7.45 -0.36
CA ASP A 68 -12.02 -7.37 0.89
C ASP A 68 -10.54 -7.12 0.62
N HIS A 69 -9.87 -8.09 0.01
CA HIS A 69 -8.44 -7.99 -0.32
C HIS A 69 -8.17 -6.82 -1.31
N GLY A 70 -9.17 -6.43 -2.11
CA GLY A 70 -9.09 -5.26 -2.98
C GLY A 70 -9.08 -3.93 -2.23
N CYS A 71 -9.84 -3.83 -1.12
CA CYS A 71 -9.77 -2.70 -0.21
C CYS A 71 -8.43 -2.67 0.53
N ASP A 72 -7.92 -3.83 0.97
CA ASP A 72 -6.59 -3.91 1.60
C ASP A 72 -5.48 -3.40 0.71
N ALA A 73 -5.51 -3.77 -0.57
CA ALA A 73 -4.50 -3.33 -1.54
C ALA A 73 -4.47 -1.79 -1.68
N LEU A 74 -5.63 -1.13 -1.67
CA LEU A 74 -5.70 0.33 -1.66
C LEU A 74 -5.24 0.89 -0.31
N ASN A 75 -5.68 0.26 0.78
CA ASN A 75 -5.35 0.68 2.13
C ASN A 75 -3.85 0.66 2.42
N CYS A 76 -3.05 -0.19 1.76
CA CYS A 76 -1.58 -0.13 1.87
C CYS A 76 -1.04 1.29 1.62
N SER A 77 -1.61 2.01 0.65
CA SER A 77 -1.16 3.37 0.31
C SER A 77 -1.62 4.39 1.35
N PHE A 78 -2.86 4.25 1.81
CA PHE A 78 -3.45 5.13 2.82
C PHE A 78 -2.73 4.99 4.14
N ALA A 79 -2.55 3.75 4.62
CA ALA A 79 -1.82 3.44 5.84
C ALA A 79 -0.37 3.96 5.80
N ALA A 80 0.34 3.80 4.67
CA ALA A 80 1.69 4.32 4.54
C ALA A 80 1.76 5.86 4.65
N VAL A 81 0.83 6.58 4.01
CA VAL A 81 0.73 8.05 4.11
C VAL A 81 0.42 8.47 5.54
N ILE A 82 -0.57 7.83 6.18
CA ILE A 82 -0.96 8.14 7.57
C ILE A 82 0.15 7.84 8.54
N GLN A 83 0.85 6.72 8.38
CA GLN A 83 1.96 6.37 9.24
C GLN A 83 3.13 7.35 9.06
N ALA A 84 3.47 7.74 7.83
CA ALA A 84 4.48 8.76 7.55
C ALA A 84 4.13 10.11 8.18
N ALA A 85 2.89 10.57 8.03
CA ALA A 85 2.40 11.79 8.67
C ALA A 85 2.39 11.69 10.21
N GLY A 86 1.99 10.52 10.73
CA GLY A 86 1.95 10.23 12.16
C GLY A 86 3.32 10.31 12.82
N VAL A 87 4.36 9.78 12.18
CA VAL A 87 5.74 9.86 12.70
C VAL A 87 6.51 11.12 12.26
N GLY A 88 5.88 12.02 11.52
CA GLY A 88 6.43 13.33 11.19
C GLY A 88 7.66 13.32 10.26
N VAL A 89 7.77 12.34 9.34
CA VAL A 89 8.96 12.20 8.47
C VAL A 89 8.99 13.15 7.28
N GLY A 90 7.92 13.90 7.05
CA GLY A 90 7.79 14.84 5.94
C GLY A 90 7.73 14.18 4.56
N HIS A 91 7.80 15.00 3.52
CA HIS A 91 7.98 14.55 2.13
C HIS A 91 9.41 14.09 1.88
N SER A 92 9.78 12.95 2.47
CA SER A 92 11.15 12.46 2.50
C SER A 92 11.30 11.09 1.85
N VAL A 93 12.56 10.70 1.62
CA VAL A 93 12.91 9.34 1.21
C VAL A 93 12.41 8.32 2.23
N THR A 94 12.40 8.65 3.52
CA THR A 94 11.86 7.77 4.57
C THR A 94 10.37 7.47 4.35
N ALA A 95 9.57 8.48 3.98
CA ALA A 95 8.16 8.28 3.63
C ALA A 95 7.99 7.42 2.36
N VAL A 96 8.82 7.65 1.33
CA VAL A 96 8.85 6.84 0.10
C VAL A 96 9.19 5.38 0.42
N MET A 97 10.20 5.14 1.25
CA MET A 97 10.62 3.79 1.63
C MET A 97 9.53 3.06 2.40
N LEU A 98 8.89 3.72 3.38
CA LEU A 98 7.76 3.15 4.11
C LEU A 98 6.63 2.74 3.17
N TYR A 99 6.30 3.61 2.21
CA TYR A 99 5.31 3.35 1.17
C TYR A 99 5.67 2.12 0.31
N VAL A 100 6.89 2.05 -0.23
CA VAL A 100 7.31 0.95 -1.11
C VAL A 100 7.36 -0.38 -0.36
N ILE A 101 7.80 -0.38 0.90
CA ILE A 101 7.82 -1.58 1.75
C ILE A 101 6.42 -2.16 1.91
N ALA A 102 5.41 -1.32 2.17
CA ALA A 102 4.01 -1.75 2.28
C ALA A 102 3.50 -2.39 0.97
N MET A 103 3.78 -1.77 -0.17
CA MET A 103 3.37 -2.29 -1.49
C MET A 103 4.01 -3.64 -1.80
N ILE A 104 5.33 -3.77 -1.58
CA ILE A 104 6.06 -5.02 -1.82
C ILE A 104 5.56 -6.12 -0.87
N GLY A 105 5.38 -5.80 0.41
CA GLY A 105 4.88 -6.74 1.40
C GLY A 105 3.53 -7.33 1.02
N PHE A 106 2.57 -6.46 0.69
CA PHE A 106 1.24 -6.90 0.27
C PHE A 106 1.28 -7.71 -1.03
N TYR A 107 2.05 -7.24 -2.03
CA TYR A 107 2.18 -7.94 -3.30
C TYR A 107 2.67 -9.38 -3.12
N LEU A 108 3.69 -9.59 -2.28
CA LEU A 108 4.26 -10.91 -2.05
C LEU A 108 3.24 -11.86 -1.42
N SER A 109 2.42 -11.38 -0.49
CA SER A 109 1.31 -12.16 0.09
C SER A 109 0.23 -12.49 -0.94
N THR A 110 -0.15 -11.53 -1.77
CA THR A 110 -1.13 -11.78 -2.86
C THR A 110 -0.58 -12.76 -3.90
N ALA A 111 0.70 -12.65 -4.24
CA ALA A 111 1.36 -13.56 -5.16
C ALA A 111 1.47 -14.98 -4.57
N GLU A 112 1.79 -15.09 -3.28
CA GLU A 112 1.78 -16.35 -2.55
C GLU A 112 0.40 -17.01 -2.62
N GLU A 113 -0.66 -16.29 -2.25
CA GLU A 113 -2.05 -16.79 -2.28
C GLU A 113 -2.46 -17.29 -3.67
N TYR A 114 -2.04 -16.61 -4.74
CA TYR A 114 -2.29 -17.07 -6.11
C TYR A 114 -1.69 -18.47 -6.36
N HIS A 115 -0.53 -18.80 -5.79
CA HIS A 115 0.14 -20.09 -5.99
C HIS A 115 -0.29 -21.16 -5.00
N THR A 116 -0.46 -20.81 -3.73
CA THR A 116 -0.78 -21.74 -2.65
C THR A 116 -2.27 -22.06 -2.58
N GLY A 117 -3.11 -21.13 -3.05
CA GLY A 117 -4.55 -21.22 -2.94
C GLY A 117 -5.11 -20.70 -1.62
N VAL A 118 -4.25 -20.24 -0.70
CA VAL A 118 -4.64 -19.80 0.65
C VAL A 118 -3.73 -18.66 1.09
N LEU A 119 -4.30 -17.56 1.58
CA LEU A 119 -3.59 -16.55 2.34
C LEU A 119 -3.37 -17.03 3.78
N TYR A 120 -2.15 -17.45 4.10
CA TYR A 120 -1.81 -17.87 5.46
C TYR A 120 -1.22 -16.70 6.25
N LEU A 121 -1.99 -16.19 7.21
CA LEU A 121 -1.52 -15.23 8.21
C LEU A 121 -1.14 -16.00 9.47
N GLY A 122 0.16 -16.10 9.75
CA GLY A 122 0.67 -16.72 10.98
C GLY A 122 0.32 -15.92 12.25
N TYR A 123 0.74 -16.43 13.41
CA TYR A 123 0.57 -15.75 14.69
C TYR A 123 1.22 -14.36 14.71
N VAL A 124 2.41 -14.27 14.12
CA VAL A 124 3.06 -13.01 13.75
C VAL A 124 3.01 -12.94 12.24
N ASN A 125 2.28 -11.97 11.70
CA ASN A 125 1.99 -11.93 10.27
C ASN A 125 2.45 -10.64 9.58
N ALA A 126 2.87 -9.63 10.33
CA ALA A 126 3.21 -8.27 9.91
C ALA A 126 2.02 -7.31 9.79
N PRO A 127 0.85 -7.61 9.17
CA PRO A 127 -0.31 -6.73 9.23
C PRO A 127 -0.77 -6.45 10.66
N THR A 128 -0.90 -7.47 11.51
CA THR A 128 -1.42 -7.31 12.87
C THR A 128 -0.47 -6.47 13.73
N GLU A 129 0.81 -6.84 13.75
CA GLU A 129 1.84 -6.12 14.49
C GLU A 129 2.03 -4.71 13.94
N GLY A 130 1.99 -4.55 12.62
CA GLY A 130 2.11 -3.26 11.94
C GLY A 130 0.98 -2.30 12.25
N VAL A 131 -0.26 -2.79 12.29
CA VAL A 131 -1.44 -2.01 12.72
C VAL A 131 -1.29 -1.57 14.18
N LEU A 132 -0.98 -2.49 15.09
CA LEU A 132 -0.79 -2.18 16.51
C LEU A 132 0.32 -1.15 16.72
N LEU A 133 1.47 -1.36 16.08
CA LEU A 133 2.59 -0.45 16.12
C LEU A 133 2.20 0.92 15.58
N SER A 134 1.50 0.99 14.45
CA SER A 134 1.06 2.26 13.84
C SER A 134 0.10 3.02 14.77
N CYS A 135 -0.84 2.33 15.40
CA CYS A 135 -1.75 2.92 16.38
C CYS A 135 -0.99 3.49 17.58
N ILE A 136 -0.07 2.72 18.16
CA ILE A 136 0.76 3.15 19.29
C ILE A 136 1.56 4.39 18.91
N LEU A 137 2.21 4.38 17.74
CA LEU A 137 3.02 5.51 17.27
C LEU A 137 2.17 6.77 17.11
N CYS A 138 1.00 6.66 16.50
CA CYS A 138 0.08 7.80 16.33
C CYS A 138 -0.48 8.31 17.66
N ILE A 139 -0.78 7.43 18.63
CA ILE A 139 -1.20 7.83 19.98
C ILE A 139 -0.08 8.62 20.67
N LEU A 140 1.15 8.12 20.61
CA LEU A 140 2.31 8.81 21.18
C LEU A 140 2.57 10.16 20.49
N SER A 141 2.34 10.26 19.18
CA SER A 141 2.34 11.55 18.46
C SER A 141 1.30 12.52 18.99
N GLY A 142 0.09 12.03 19.32
CA GLY A 142 -0.96 12.86 19.89
C GLY A 142 -0.63 13.38 21.29
N ILE A 143 0.09 12.57 22.10
CA ILE A 143 0.45 12.92 23.49
C ILE A 143 1.68 13.83 23.53
N TYR A 144 2.75 13.47 22.82
CA TYR A 144 4.07 14.12 22.95
C TYR A 144 4.48 14.95 21.73
N GLY A 145 3.70 14.89 20.65
CA GLY A 145 4.05 15.45 19.35
C GLY A 145 4.93 14.48 18.53
N PRO A 146 4.82 14.48 17.18
CA PRO A 146 5.64 13.63 16.31
C PRO A 146 7.15 13.90 16.40
N GLY A 147 7.55 15.08 16.91
CA GLY A 147 8.95 15.47 17.09
C GLY A 147 9.78 14.50 17.94
N ILE A 148 9.13 13.65 18.75
CA ILE A 148 9.81 12.58 19.48
C ILE A 148 10.54 11.60 18.54
N TYR A 149 10.02 11.37 17.33
CA TYR A 149 10.61 10.43 16.37
C TYR A 149 11.72 11.03 15.52
N ALA A 150 11.81 12.36 15.47
CA ALA A 150 12.89 13.07 14.80
C ALA A 150 14.20 13.02 15.60
N LYS A 151 14.12 12.80 16.92
CA LYS A 151 15.31 12.63 17.78
C LYS A 151 16.08 11.37 17.38
N PRO A 152 17.43 11.38 17.50
CA PRO A 152 18.24 10.20 17.23
C PRO A 152 17.95 9.10 18.25
N VAL A 153 18.15 7.84 17.88
CA VAL A 153 17.96 6.70 18.81
C VAL A 153 18.81 6.86 20.07
N SER A 154 20.04 7.37 19.93
CA SER A 154 20.97 7.64 21.03
C SER A 154 20.44 8.62 22.08
N TYR A 155 19.46 9.46 21.73
CA TYR A 155 18.82 10.37 22.67
C TYR A 155 18.00 9.62 23.74
N TYR A 156 17.38 8.50 23.36
CA TYR A 156 16.53 7.71 24.26
C TYR A 156 17.27 6.53 24.89
N VAL A 157 18.14 5.87 24.11
CA VAL A 157 18.83 4.65 24.55
C VAL A 157 20.26 4.68 24.08
N SER A 158 21.20 4.51 25.01
CA SER A 158 22.61 4.26 24.68
C SER A 158 22.85 2.76 24.52
N ILE A 159 23.20 2.33 23.31
CA ILE A 159 23.47 0.92 22.97
C ILE A 159 24.95 0.80 22.60
N PRO A 160 25.84 0.42 23.55
CA PRO A 160 27.29 0.49 23.35
C PRO A 160 27.83 -0.38 22.22
N TRP A 161 27.11 -1.46 21.86
CA TRP A 161 27.51 -2.42 20.83
C TRP A 161 26.95 -2.10 19.44
N LEU A 162 26.07 -1.10 19.31
CA LEU A 162 25.53 -0.69 18.01
C LEU A 162 26.43 0.39 17.39
N PRO A 163 26.75 0.33 16.09
CA PRO A 163 27.53 1.38 15.43
C PRO A 163 26.90 2.77 15.62
N THR A 164 27.72 3.79 15.89
CA THR A 164 27.27 5.18 16.06
C THR A 164 26.47 5.69 14.86
N ALA A 165 26.80 5.23 13.65
CA ALA A 165 26.07 5.55 12.43
C ALA A 165 24.60 5.09 12.44
N LEU A 166 24.26 4.03 13.19
CA LEU A 166 22.88 3.57 13.33
C LEU A 166 22.18 4.28 14.49
N THR A 167 22.88 4.51 15.61
CA THR A 167 22.27 5.19 16.78
C THR A 167 22.07 6.68 16.57
N SER A 168 22.78 7.29 15.59
CA SER A 168 22.59 8.69 15.19
C SER A 168 21.40 8.91 14.26
N LEU A 169 20.83 7.85 13.67
CA LEU A 169 19.61 7.96 12.86
C LEU A 169 18.42 8.35 13.73
N SER A 170 17.49 9.12 13.16
CA SER A 170 16.22 9.43 13.82
C SER A 170 15.45 8.15 14.12
N VAL A 171 14.69 8.13 15.24
CA VAL A 171 13.85 6.97 15.59
C VAL A 171 12.93 6.58 14.44
N ALA A 172 12.34 7.55 13.73
CA ALA A 172 11.50 7.26 12.57
C ALA A 172 12.26 6.54 11.43
N THR A 173 13.46 7.00 11.09
CA THR A 173 14.28 6.37 10.04
C THR A 173 14.72 4.97 10.45
N SER A 174 15.13 4.80 11.71
CA SER A 174 15.49 3.50 12.28
C SER A 174 14.32 2.52 12.27
N LEU A 175 13.10 2.99 12.56
CA LEU A 175 11.88 2.19 12.48
C LEU A 175 11.63 1.69 11.06
N VAL A 176 11.67 2.58 10.06
CA VAL A 176 11.49 2.19 8.65
C VAL A 176 12.58 1.22 8.20
N GLY A 177 13.83 1.45 8.62
CA GLY A 177 14.94 0.52 8.37
C GLY A 177 14.70 -0.86 8.99
N PHE A 178 14.19 -0.91 10.22
CA PHE A 178 13.82 -2.17 10.88
C PHE A 178 12.69 -2.90 10.13
N ILE A 179 11.65 -2.19 9.69
CA ILE A 179 10.56 -2.79 8.90
C ILE A 179 11.10 -3.33 7.57
N LEU A 180 12.03 -2.63 6.91
CA LEU A 180 12.70 -3.11 5.70
C LEU A 180 13.49 -4.39 5.95
N VAL A 181 14.24 -4.45 7.05
CA VAL A 181 14.97 -5.66 7.46
C VAL A 181 14.00 -6.81 7.68
N MET A 182 12.87 -6.59 8.36
CA MET A 182 11.84 -7.61 8.53
C MET A 182 11.27 -8.07 7.18
N LEU A 183 10.95 -7.16 6.26
CA LEU A 183 10.50 -7.54 4.92
C LEU A 183 11.52 -8.46 4.21
N ILE A 184 12.80 -8.10 4.23
CA ILE A 184 13.86 -8.81 3.49
C ILE A 184 14.20 -10.17 4.13
N PHE A 185 14.26 -10.24 5.46
CA PHE A 185 14.79 -11.41 6.16
C PHE A 185 13.70 -12.32 6.73
N THR A 186 12.44 -11.88 6.80
CA THR A 186 11.34 -12.71 7.30
C THR A 186 10.24 -12.88 6.24
N HIS A 187 9.55 -11.82 5.86
CA HIS A 187 8.35 -11.91 5.01
C HIS A 187 8.64 -12.43 3.61
N ALA A 188 9.59 -11.81 2.90
CA ALA A 188 9.89 -12.19 1.52
C ALA A 188 10.42 -13.65 1.40
N PRO A 189 11.37 -14.11 2.22
CA PRO A 189 11.82 -15.50 2.19
C PRO A 189 10.69 -16.51 2.42
N VAL A 190 9.77 -16.22 3.34
CA VAL A 190 8.61 -17.08 3.63
C VAL A 190 7.70 -17.17 2.40
N CYS A 191 7.32 -16.04 1.80
CA CYS A 191 6.49 -16.03 0.59
C CYS A 191 7.18 -16.76 -0.59
N PHE A 192 8.47 -16.50 -0.83
CA PHE A 192 9.21 -17.17 -1.90
C PHE A 192 9.33 -18.68 -1.68
N TYR A 193 9.53 -19.11 -0.44
CA TYR A 193 9.58 -20.53 -0.10
C TYR A 193 8.21 -21.22 -0.32
N ALA A 194 7.11 -20.55 0.06
CA ALA A 194 5.76 -21.04 -0.19
C ALA A 194 5.46 -21.17 -1.70
N MET A 195 5.80 -20.12 -2.47
CA MET A 195 5.68 -20.15 -3.94
C MET A 195 6.56 -21.21 -4.59
N TYR A 196 7.77 -21.45 -4.07
CA TYR A 196 8.65 -22.51 -4.53
C TYR A 196 8.02 -23.90 -4.35
N LYS A 197 7.51 -24.19 -3.15
CA LYS A 197 6.80 -25.44 -2.87
C LYS A 197 5.59 -25.62 -3.79
N ALA A 198 4.81 -24.58 -4.02
CA ALA A 198 3.66 -24.61 -4.91
C ALA A 198 4.06 -24.83 -6.39
N CYS A 199 5.14 -24.20 -6.86
CA CYS A 199 5.66 -24.44 -8.21
C CYS A 199 6.15 -25.88 -8.38
N ARG A 200 6.91 -26.39 -7.40
CA ARG A 200 7.38 -27.78 -7.33
C ARG A 200 6.22 -28.78 -7.41
N LYS A 201 5.17 -28.59 -6.60
CA LYS A 201 3.99 -29.47 -6.59
C LYS A 201 3.26 -29.49 -7.94
N ASN A 202 3.26 -28.37 -8.66
CA ASN A 202 2.58 -28.22 -9.94
C ASN A 202 3.49 -28.40 -11.16
N ASN A 203 4.70 -28.94 -11.00
CA ASN A 203 5.69 -29.13 -12.07
C ASN A 203 5.98 -27.85 -12.90
N LYS A 204 5.97 -26.67 -12.25
CA LYS A 204 6.28 -25.39 -12.88
C LYS A 204 7.73 -24.97 -12.63
N PRO A 205 8.45 -24.42 -13.62
CA PRO A 205 9.81 -23.93 -13.42
C PRO A 205 9.79 -22.69 -12.53
N PHE A 206 10.27 -22.81 -11.29
CA PHE A 206 10.18 -21.76 -10.28
C PHE A 206 10.82 -20.44 -10.73
N VAL A 207 12.09 -20.45 -11.13
CA VAL A 207 12.84 -19.24 -11.49
C VAL A 207 12.15 -18.46 -12.62
N ARG A 208 11.81 -19.14 -13.72
CA ARG A 208 11.09 -18.51 -14.85
C ARG A 208 9.73 -17.97 -14.43
N THR A 209 9.02 -18.69 -13.56
CA THR A 209 7.71 -18.27 -13.06
C THR A 209 7.82 -17.00 -12.23
N MET A 210 8.77 -16.95 -11.28
CA MET A 210 9.00 -15.78 -10.44
C MET A 210 9.47 -14.57 -11.24
N LEU A 211 10.38 -14.72 -12.20
CA LEU A 211 10.83 -13.60 -13.04
C LEU A 211 9.69 -12.98 -13.83
N VAL A 212 8.86 -13.81 -14.47
CA VAL A 212 7.75 -13.31 -15.30
C VAL A 212 6.63 -12.71 -14.46
N GLN A 213 6.30 -13.34 -13.33
CA GLN A 213 5.20 -12.89 -12.49
C GLN A 213 5.57 -11.70 -11.63
N ASN A 214 6.83 -11.53 -11.20
CA ASN A 214 7.29 -10.36 -10.46
C ASN A 214 7.69 -9.17 -11.35
N MET A 215 7.69 -9.33 -12.68
CA MET A 215 7.96 -8.23 -13.60
C MET A 215 7.05 -7.01 -13.38
N PRO A 216 5.71 -7.14 -13.20
CA PRO A 216 4.84 -6.00 -12.97
C PRO A 216 5.18 -5.21 -11.71
N ILE A 217 5.46 -5.89 -10.58
CA ILE A 217 5.86 -5.21 -9.35
C ILE A 217 7.27 -4.61 -9.46
N ALA A 218 8.18 -5.24 -10.19
CA ALA A 218 9.49 -4.67 -10.46
C ALA A 218 9.39 -3.39 -11.29
N VAL A 219 8.60 -3.39 -12.38
CA VAL A 219 8.35 -2.19 -13.21
C VAL A 219 7.67 -1.10 -12.37
N TYR A 220 6.64 -1.46 -11.59
CA TYR A 220 5.98 -0.53 -10.68
C TYR A 220 6.97 0.13 -9.70
N SER A 221 7.71 -0.68 -8.94
CA SER A 221 8.60 -0.18 -7.88
C SER A 221 9.79 0.58 -8.46
N ILE A 222 10.39 0.10 -9.55
CA ILE A 222 11.51 0.81 -10.20
C ILE A 222 11.01 2.14 -10.73
N SER A 223 9.95 2.17 -11.55
CA SER A 223 9.43 3.44 -12.10
C SER A 223 8.96 4.40 -11.02
N LEU A 224 8.36 3.91 -9.94
CA LEU A 224 7.98 4.73 -8.80
C LEU A 224 9.21 5.39 -8.16
N LEU A 225 10.22 4.58 -7.81
CA LEU A 225 11.42 5.06 -7.14
C LEU A 225 12.24 5.98 -8.05
N THR A 226 12.46 5.62 -9.30
CA THR A 226 13.25 6.44 -10.23
C THR A 226 12.57 7.75 -10.55
N TRP A 227 11.23 7.81 -10.57
CA TRP A 227 10.53 9.08 -10.72
C TRP A 227 10.73 9.97 -9.49
N VAL A 228 10.29 9.52 -8.31
CA VAL A 228 10.26 10.35 -7.10
C VAL A 228 11.66 10.71 -6.57
N LEU A 229 12.67 9.88 -6.83
CA LEU A 229 14.07 10.10 -6.44
C LEU A 229 14.91 10.75 -7.55
N SER A 230 14.32 11.12 -8.69
CA SER A 230 15.06 11.86 -9.71
C SER A 230 15.47 13.23 -9.17
N PRO A 231 16.72 13.69 -9.40
CA PRO A 231 17.12 15.05 -9.07
C PRO A 231 16.33 16.11 -9.86
N PHE A 232 15.66 15.72 -10.94
CA PHE A 232 14.80 16.57 -11.76
C PHE A 232 13.32 16.43 -11.41
N SER A 233 12.96 15.67 -10.38
CA SER A 233 11.59 15.60 -9.87
C SER A 233 11.36 16.61 -8.74
N SER A 234 10.22 17.25 -8.79
CA SER A 234 9.69 18.18 -7.79
C SER A 234 8.77 17.52 -6.76
N ILE A 235 8.45 16.23 -6.89
CA ILE A 235 7.44 15.56 -6.05
C ILE A 235 7.74 15.71 -4.55
N LEU A 236 8.99 15.49 -4.13
CA LEU A 236 9.37 15.65 -2.72
C LEU A 236 9.63 17.11 -2.35
N SER A 237 10.35 17.85 -3.20
CA SER A 237 10.77 19.23 -2.92
C SER A 237 9.60 20.22 -2.87
N HIS A 238 8.55 19.98 -3.65
CA HIS A 238 7.31 20.77 -3.69
C HIS A 238 6.15 20.08 -2.97
N LYS A 239 6.45 19.09 -2.13
CA LYS A 239 5.50 18.53 -1.16
C LYS A 239 4.25 17.87 -1.80
N HIS A 240 4.43 17.21 -2.95
CA HIS A 240 3.38 16.51 -3.69
C HIS A 240 3.33 14.99 -3.41
N PHE A 241 4.13 14.49 -2.46
CA PHE A 241 4.21 13.05 -2.17
C PHE A 241 2.86 12.41 -1.81
N ILE A 242 1.97 13.08 -1.06
CA ILE A 242 0.65 12.52 -0.71
C ILE A 242 -0.12 12.17 -1.99
N LEU A 243 -0.30 13.13 -2.89
CA LEU A 243 -1.00 12.91 -4.16
C LEU A 243 -0.33 11.81 -4.99
N TYR A 244 1.00 11.82 -5.06
CA TYR A 244 1.78 10.81 -5.77
C TYR A 244 1.57 9.39 -5.19
N ALA A 245 1.62 9.26 -3.86
CA ALA A 245 1.40 8.00 -3.14
C ALA A 245 -0.02 7.47 -3.35
N ILE A 246 -1.04 8.32 -3.29
CA ILE A 246 -2.43 7.89 -3.52
C ILE A 246 -2.64 7.48 -4.99
N THR A 247 -2.07 8.24 -5.94
CA THR A 247 -2.16 7.94 -7.38
C THR A 247 -1.53 6.59 -7.70
N THR A 248 -0.31 6.38 -7.24
CA THR A 248 0.40 5.11 -7.43
C THR A 248 -0.23 3.98 -6.62
N GLY A 249 -0.88 4.29 -5.49
CA GLY A 249 -1.64 3.34 -4.68
C GLY A 249 -2.84 2.76 -5.42
N ILE A 250 -3.55 3.56 -6.20
CA ILE A 250 -4.63 3.07 -7.09
C ILE A 250 -4.07 2.14 -8.17
N VAL A 251 -2.89 2.44 -8.70
CA VAL A 251 -2.21 1.63 -9.72
C VAL A 251 -1.81 0.28 -9.14
N PHE A 252 -1.24 0.29 -7.94
CA PHE A 252 -0.94 -0.91 -7.17
C PHE A 252 -2.21 -1.71 -6.86
N GLY A 253 -3.25 -1.05 -6.35
CA GLY A 253 -4.54 -1.65 -6.08
C GLY A 253 -5.08 -2.37 -7.31
N ARG A 254 -4.93 -1.80 -8.51
CA ARG A 254 -5.32 -2.46 -9.76
C ARG A 254 -4.46 -3.69 -10.07
N MET A 255 -3.17 -3.67 -9.78
CA MET A 255 -2.30 -4.83 -10.00
C MET A 255 -2.69 -5.97 -9.05
N ALA A 256 -2.81 -5.67 -7.77
CA ALA A 256 -3.18 -6.63 -6.74
C ALA A 256 -4.56 -7.25 -7.00
N THR A 257 -5.60 -6.44 -7.25
CA THR A 257 -6.95 -6.94 -7.51
C THR A 257 -7.06 -7.79 -8.77
N LYS A 258 -6.21 -7.55 -9.78
CA LYS A 258 -6.13 -8.46 -10.94
C LYS A 258 -5.55 -9.82 -10.55
N ILE A 259 -4.56 -9.87 -9.65
CA ILE A 259 -3.97 -11.13 -9.18
C ILE A 259 -5.00 -11.91 -8.35
N ILE A 260 -5.68 -11.22 -7.43
CA ILE A 260 -6.78 -11.78 -6.61
C ILE A 260 -7.89 -12.31 -7.52
N LEU A 261 -8.32 -11.53 -8.51
CA LEU A 261 -9.30 -11.98 -9.50
C LEU A 261 -8.81 -13.24 -10.22
N ALA A 262 -7.54 -13.29 -10.63
CA ALA A 262 -7.00 -14.46 -11.32
C ALA A 262 -6.93 -15.70 -10.42
N HIS A 263 -6.63 -15.54 -9.13
CA HIS A 263 -6.72 -16.59 -8.14
C HIS A 263 -8.15 -17.13 -8.02
N LEU A 264 -9.14 -16.24 -7.88
CA LEU A 264 -10.54 -16.60 -7.67
C LEU A 264 -11.16 -17.28 -8.88
N THR A 265 -10.86 -16.79 -10.08
CA THR A 265 -11.38 -17.39 -11.33
C THR A 265 -10.48 -18.49 -11.88
N LYS A 266 -9.42 -18.89 -11.16
CA LYS A 266 -8.41 -19.87 -11.62
C LYS A 266 -7.84 -19.55 -13.01
N SER A 267 -7.69 -18.26 -13.32
CA SER A 267 -7.16 -17.80 -14.60
C SER A 267 -5.64 -17.58 -14.55
N ARG A 268 -5.05 -17.24 -15.69
CA ARG A 268 -3.60 -17.01 -15.79
C ARG A 268 -3.20 -15.74 -15.05
N PHE A 269 -2.02 -15.78 -14.42
CA PHE A 269 -1.44 -14.62 -13.74
C PHE A 269 -1.41 -13.37 -14.64
N PRO A 270 -1.96 -12.24 -14.17
CA PRO A 270 -2.00 -11.01 -14.95
C PRO A 270 -0.62 -10.33 -14.96
N ARG A 271 -0.13 -9.96 -16.15
CA ARG A 271 1.23 -9.40 -16.31
C ARG A 271 1.28 -7.91 -16.64
N PHE A 272 0.13 -7.27 -16.78
CA PHE A 272 0.06 -5.89 -17.23
C PHE A 272 -1.22 -5.21 -16.78
N THR A 273 -1.14 -3.92 -16.50
CA THR A 273 -2.28 -3.01 -16.39
C THR A 273 -1.95 -1.72 -17.12
N VAL A 274 -2.94 -1.15 -17.82
CA VAL A 274 -2.78 0.13 -18.54
C VAL A 274 -2.40 1.27 -17.59
N LEU A 275 -2.74 1.13 -16.31
CA LEU A 275 -2.38 2.10 -15.28
C LEU A 275 -0.87 2.22 -15.05
N LEU A 276 -0.06 1.25 -15.47
CA LEU A 276 1.40 1.38 -15.38
C LEU A 276 1.98 2.38 -16.39
N LEU A 277 1.28 2.66 -17.50
CA LEU A 277 1.84 3.47 -18.58
C LEU A 277 2.21 4.88 -18.14
N PRO A 278 1.34 5.65 -17.44
CA PRO A 278 1.73 6.99 -17.01
C PRO A 278 2.80 6.98 -15.90
N LEU A 279 2.88 5.94 -15.08
CA LEU A 279 3.97 5.76 -14.09
C LEU A 279 5.32 5.60 -14.79
N VAL A 280 5.39 4.70 -15.77
CA VAL A 280 6.60 4.48 -16.58
C VAL A 280 6.96 5.73 -17.37
N ALA A 281 5.97 6.39 -17.98
CA ALA A 281 6.18 7.63 -18.71
C ALA A 281 6.73 8.75 -17.81
N GLY A 282 6.10 9.02 -16.66
CA GLY A 282 6.57 10.02 -15.70
C GLY A 282 8.00 9.73 -15.24
N SER A 283 8.30 8.45 -14.94
CA SER A 283 9.66 8.02 -14.61
C SER A 283 10.68 8.25 -15.71
N ILE A 284 10.33 8.02 -16.97
CA ILE A 284 11.24 8.25 -18.10
C ILE A 284 11.44 9.76 -18.27
N LEU A 285 10.35 10.54 -18.29
CA LEU A 285 10.39 11.99 -18.49
C LEU A 285 11.18 12.70 -17.39
N SER A 286 11.05 12.27 -16.14
CA SER A 286 11.81 12.83 -15.01
C SER A 286 13.29 12.46 -15.03
N ASN A 287 13.72 11.45 -15.80
CA ASN A 287 15.12 10.99 -15.83
C ASN A 287 15.82 11.20 -17.18
N LEU A 288 15.08 11.56 -18.24
CA LEU A 288 15.66 11.89 -19.55
C LEU A 288 16.76 12.97 -19.46
N PRO A 289 16.65 14.01 -18.61
CA PRO A 289 17.70 15.02 -18.45
C PRO A 289 19.02 14.51 -17.84
N ARG A 290 19.07 13.24 -17.39
CA ARG A 290 20.35 12.58 -17.03
C ARG A 290 21.20 12.26 -18.27
N LEU A 291 20.59 12.20 -19.45
CA LEU A 291 21.30 12.00 -20.71
C LEU A 291 21.82 13.34 -21.23
N PRO A 292 23.01 13.39 -21.84
CA PRO A 292 23.50 14.61 -22.46
C PRO A 292 22.54 15.06 -23.56
N ASN A 293 22.35 16.38 -23.69
CA ASN A 293 21.47 17.05 -24.66
C ASN A 293 19.95 17.01 -24.38
N PHE A 294 19.52 16.62 -23.18
CA PHE A 294 18.12 16.71 -22.77
C PHE A 294 17.95 17.71 -21.63
N ASP A 295 17.17 18.76 -21.86
CA ASP A 295 16.77 19.69 -20.82
C ASP A 295 15.66 19.10 -19.93
N PRO A 296 15.51 19.58 -18.67
CA PRO A 296 14.38 19.23 -17.81
C PRO A 296 13.02 19.41 -18.51
N ILE A 297 12.31 18.30 -18.72
CA ILE A 297 10.98 18.30 -19.34
C ILE A 297 9.92 18.82 -18.36
N PHE A 298 9.99 18.33 -17.13
CA PHE A 298 9.07 18.74 -16.08
C PHE A 298 9.54 20.02 -15.41
N THR A 299 8.67 21.02 -15.39
CA THR A 299 8.70 22.08 -14.39
C THR A 299 7.90 21.61 -13.18
N PRO A 300 8.05 22.22 -11.98
CA PRO A 300 7.27 21.80 -10.82
C PRO A 300 5.75 21.83 -11.06
N GLU A 301 5.28 22.87 -11.75
CA GLU A 301 3.87 23.02 -12.10
C GLU A 301 3.40 21.98 -13.14
N SER A 302 4.22 21.68 -14.16
CA SER A 302 3.82 20.69 -15.17
C SER A 302 3.87 19.26 -14.62
N GLU A 303 4.80 18.95 -13.72
CA GLU A 303 4.84 17.67 -13.01
C GLU A 303 3.63 17.49 -12.10
N TYR A 304 3.28 18.52 -11.31
CA TYR A 304 2.09 18.49 -10.46
C TYR A 304 0.82 18.25 -11.29
N ARG A 305 0.64 19.00 -12.40
CA ARG A 305 -0.49 18.79 -13.32
C ARG A 305 -0.49 17.40 -13.94
N PHE A 306 0.68 16.85 -14.29
CA PHE A 306 0.80 15.49 -14.80
C PHE A 306 0.34 14.46 -13.75
N VAL A 307 0.76 14.60 -12.50
CA VAL A 307 0.31 13.72 -11.41
C VAL A 307 -1.19 13.88 -11.16
N CYS A 308 -1.75 15.09 -11.20
CA CYS A 308 -3.21 15.32 -11.09
C CYS A 308 -3.99 14.64 -12.22
N ALA A 309 -3.56 14.81 -13.47
CA ALA A 309 -4.18 14.15 -14.62
C ALA A 309 -4.08 12.63 -14.51
N TYR A 310 -2.93 12.13 -14.04
CA TYR A 310 -2.71 10.71 -13.80
C TYR A 310 -3.61 10.17 -12.68
N PHE A 311 -3.78 10.91 -11.58
CA PHE A 311 -4.70 10.57 -10.50
C PHE A 311 -6.12 10.39 -11.03
N ILE A 312 -6.64 11.37 -11.77
CA ILE A 312 -7.99 11.33 -12.35
C ILE A 312 -8.14 10.12 -13.27
N PHE A 313 -7.17 9.92 -14.18
CA PHE A 313 -7.17 8.76 -15.08
C PHE A 313 -7.17 7.43 -14.32
N ALA A 314 -6.27 7.28 -13.34
CA ALA A 314 -6.13 6.06 -12.55
C ALA A 314 -7.40 5.76 -11.75
N LEU A 315 -7.98 6.77 -11.11
CA LEU A 315 -9.22 6.66 -10.34
C LEU A 315 -10.39 6.22 -11.23
N LEU A 316 -10.64 6.92 -12.34
CA LEU A 316 -11.75 6.61 -13.24
C LEU A 316 -11.60 5.20 -13.85
N ALA A 317 -10.39 4.84 -14.30
CA ALA A 317 -10.12 3.54 -14.89
C ALA A 317 -10.15 2.38 -13.87
N TYR A 318 -9.80 2.65 -12.60
CA TYR A 318 -9.97 1.70 -11.50
C TYR A 318 -11.46 1.51 -11.16
N LEU A 319 -12.20 2.60 -10.92
CA LEU A 319 -13.62 2.57 -10.57
C LEU A 319 -14.45 1.88 -11.65
N ARG A 320 -14.24 2.23 -12.93
CA ARG A 320 -14.92 1.56 -14.05
C ARG A 320 -14.70 0.05 -14.02
N TRP A 321 -13.47 -0.40 -13.79
CA TRP A 321 -13.17 -1.82 -13.73
C TRP A 321 -13.77 -2.49 -12.51
N ALA A 322 -13.69 -1.86 -11.34
CA ALA A 322 -14.30 -2.39 -10.12
C ALA A 322 -15.80 -2.60 -10.33
N ILE A 323 -16.51 -1.60 -10.88
CA ILE A 323 -17.94 -1.69 -11.21
C ILE A 323 -18.22 -2.85 -12.18
N VAL A 324 -17.44 -2.97 -13.26
CA VAL A 324 -17.62 -4.05 -14.25
C VAL A 324 -17.43 -5.43 -13.61
N VAL A 325 -16.37 -5.61 -12.81
CA VAL A 325 -16.08 -6.90 -12.18
C VAL A 325 -17.12 -7.23 -11.11
N ILE A 326 -17.46 -6.28 -10.24
CA ILE A 326 -18.51 -6.43 -9.23
C ILE A 326 -19.84 -6.82 -9.89
N ASN A 327 -20.27 -6.10 -10.93
CA ASN A 327 -21.52 -6.40 -11.63
C ASN A 327 -21.50 -7.77 -12.30
N SER A 328 -20.34 -8.20 -12.83
CA SER A 328 -20.17 -9.52 -13.43
C SER A 328 -20.35 -10.63 -12.38
N PHE A 329 -19.73 -10.48 -11.20
CA PHE A 329 -19.91 -11.42 -10.09
C PHE A 329 -21.33 -11.42 -9.55
N CYS A 330 -21.93 -10.25 -9.31
CA CYS A 330 -23.31 -10.14 -8.84
C CYS A 330 -24.28 -10.82 -9.81
N SER A 331 -24.10 -10.61 -11.11
CA SER A 331 -24.95 -11.22 -12.15
C SER A 331 -24.77 -12.74 -12.21
N TYR A 332 -23.53 -13.24 -12.15
CA TYR A 332 -23.23 -14.66 -12.22
C TYR A 332 -23.68 -15.42 -10.96
N LEU A 333 -23.47 -14.85 -9.77
CA LEU A 333 -23.79 -15.49 -8.48
C LEU A 333 -25.23 -15.20 -8.02
N GLY A 334 -25.95 -14.26 -8.65
CA GLY A 334 -27.30 -13.87 -8.26
C GLY A 334 -27.40 -13.11 -6.93
N ILE A 335 -26.29 -12.51 -6.48
CA ILE A 335 -26.15 -11.77 -5.21
C ILE A 335 -26.10 -10.25 -5.43
N ASN A 336 -26.28 -9.48 -4.35
CA ASN A 336 -25.99 -8.04 -4.34
C ASN A 336 -24.62 -7.81 -3.68
N CYS A 337 -23.89 -6.77 -4.10
CA CYS A 337 -22.57 -6.48 -3.56
C CYS A 337 -22.60 -5.92 -2.13
N LEU A 338 -23.45 -4.91 -1.87
CA LEU A 338 -23.44 -4.17 -0.60
C LEU A 338 -24.63 -4.50 0.32
N THR A 339 -25.54 -5.38 -0.12
CA THR A 339 -26.74 -5.75 0.65
C THR A 339 -26.92 -7.26 0.66
N ILE A 340 -27.52 -7.79 1.73
CA ILE A 340 -27.93 -9.19 1.78
C ILE A 340 -29.31 -9.29 1.13
N LYS A 341 -29.43 -10.17 0.13
CA LYS A 341 -30.71 -10.46 -0.52
C LYS A 341 -31.59 -11.21 0.47
N LYS A 342 -32.77 -10.64 0.80
CA LYS A 342 -33.74 -11.34 1.65
C LYS A 342 -34.25 -12.59 0.91
N PRO A 343 -34.48 -13.72 1.60
CA PRO A 343 -35.17 -14.85 1.01
C PRO A 343 -36.51 -14.38 0.44
N LYS A 344 -36.88 -14.84 -0.76
CA LYS A 344 -38.26 -14.69 -1.21
C LYS A 344 -39.12 -15.44 -0.19
N THR A 345 -40.00 -14.74 0.51
CA THR A 345 -41.10 -15.38 1.25
C THR A 345 -41.85 -16.23 0.24
N MET A 346 -41.78 -17.56 0.40
CA MET A 346 -42.57 -18.50 -0.39
C MET A 346 -44.03 -18.43 0.02
#